data_AF-A0A7V9ZEP6-F1
#
_entry.id   AF-A0A7V9ZEP6-F1
#
_cell.length_a   1.000
_cell.length_b   1.000
_cell.length_c   1.000
_cell.angle_alpha   90.00
_cell.angle_beta   90.00
_cell.angle_gamma   90.00
#
_symmetry.space_group_name_H-M   'P 1'
#
loop_
_entity.id
_entity.type
_entity.pdbx_description
1 polymer ?
#
loop_
_entity_poly.entity_id
_entity_poly.type
_entity_poly.pdbx_seq_one_letter_code
_entity_poly.pdbx_strand_id
1 'polypeptide(L)'
;PFDELAPFIPKAIAKITEFGNDPVLVVNSDKDVQAQQQSLNFDQNDTWRILVGGAKLSRGFTVEGLTTTYFRRSTNMSDSLTQMGRWFGFRRGYLDLVRLYIARSAKFGSRTVDLYEAFESVAIDEAGFRGELKRYSVRDGDQPAITPIEIPPLVTQHLPWLLPTAANKMFNAVLERQSEQPFRPYGYPNRLDHLQHNLGCWRKTLASANELVQMDSHKNKFGALVGVVSAAELVEAISKMKFLAREYDATISPRLAFYADMLAKGAVEDFLLFAPQVDSDLRADIAGVGERSVVKRSRRAGRNGLFGAIDDWKHRPALEEFVSAEPPAELSAWAGPKRGAVLLYLAREPQPEYEKSDTKVADGPEKGLVVAFNAYLPAHLLPPTGVRQFRVRDPQSPDSATIAAD
;
A
#
# COMPACT_ATOMS: atom_id res chain seq x y z
N PRO A 1 41.03 -12.83 -4.39
CA PRO A 1 41.93 -13.36 -5.44
C PRO A 1 41.98 -14.89 -5.37
N PHE A 2 42.22 -15.62 -6.46
CA PHE A 2 42.21 -17.09 -6.44
C PHE A 2 43.24 -17.67 -5.43
N ASP A 3 44.42 -17.06 -5.34
CA ASP A 3 45.51 -17.49 -4.45
C ASP A 3 45.14 -17.43 -2.96
N GLU A 4 44.25 -16.51 -2.57
CA GLU A 4 43.74 -16.42 -1.20
C GLU A 4 42.72 -17.53 -0.88
N LEU A 5 42.01 -18.05 -1.89
CA LEU A 5 41.01 -19.11 -1.74
C LEU A 5 41.62 -20.51 -1.86
N ALA A 6 42.71 -20.66 -2.60
CA ALA A 6 43.35 -21.93 -2.91
C ALA A 6 43.61 -22.83 -1.66
N PRO A 7 44.06 -22.31 -0.50
CA PRO A 7 44.29 -23.14 0.70
C PRO A 7 43.01 -23.72 1.31
N PHE A 8 41.85 -23.13 1.02
CA PHE A 8 40.56 -23.56 1.57
C PHE A 8 39.84 -24.58 0.68
N ILE A 9 40.19 -24.66 -0.61
CA ILE A 9 39.54 -25.55 -1.57
C ILE A 9 39.61 -27.03 -1.14
N PRO A 10 40.78 -27.59 -0.74
CA PRO A 10 40.84 -28.99 -0.31
C PRO A 10 40.02 -29.27 0.95
N LYS A 11 39.97 -28.30 1.89
CA LYS A 11 39.17 -28.41 3.12
C LYS A 11 37.67 -28.42 2.80
N ALA A 12 37.24 -27.56 1.87
CA ALA A 12 35.86 -27.52 1.41
C ALA A 12 35.46 -28.83 0.72
N ILE A 13 36.31 -29.34 -0.19
CA ILE A 13 36.07 -30.63 -0.87
C ILE A 13 35.94 -31.75 0.17
N ALA A 14 36.87 -31.85 1.13
CA ALA A 14 36.82 -32.87 2.18
C ALA A 14 35.50 -32.85 2.96
N LYS A 15 35.01 -31.66 3.36
CA LYS A 15 33.72 -31.50 4.05
C LYS A 15 32.53 -31.88 3.16
N ILE A 16 32.56 -31.54 1.88
CA ILE A 16 31.50 -31.87 0.92
C ILE A 16 31.42 -33.39 0.69
N THR A 17 32.56 -34.07 0.68
CA THR A 17 32.68 -35.51 0.37
C THR A 17 32.60 -36.44 1.57
N GLU A 18 32.55 -35.90 2.80
CA GLU A 18 32.62 -36.62 4.08
C GLU A 18 31.64 -37.82 4.16
N PHE A 19 30.52 -37.73 3.45
CA PHE A 19 29.46 -38.74 3.49
C PHE A 19 29.30 -39.45 2.15
N GLY A 20 30.24 -40.35 1.84
CA GLY A 20 30.12 -41.24 0.70
C GLY A 20 30.30 -40.58 -0.66
N ASN A 21 31.03 -39.46 -0.72
CA ASN A 21 31.29 -38.71 -1.97
C ASN A 21 30.01 -38.15 -2.65
N ASP A 22 28.86 -38.11 -1.95
CA ASP A 22 27.62 -37.55 -2.48
C ASP A 22 27.30 -36.20 -1.82
N PRO A 23 27.50 -35.07 -2.54
CA PRO A 23 27.21 -33.75 -2.01
C PRO A 23 25.70 -33.46 -1.93
N VAL A 24 24.86 -34.27 -2.59
CA VAL A 24 23.42 -34.03 -2.68
C VAL A 24 22.70 -34.86 -1.64
N LEU A 25 21.82 -34.23 -0.88
CA LEU A 25 20.89 -34.92 0.01
C LEU A 25 19.46 -34.64 -0.44
N VAL A 26 18.76 -35.69 -0.85
CA VAL A 26 17.33 -35.59 -1.17
C VAL A 26 16.51 -35.73 0.11
N VAL A 27 15.73 -34.71 0.47
CA VAL A 27 14.89 -34.69 1.67
C VAL A 27 13.43 -34.87 1.27
N ASN A 28 12.92 -36.10 1.43
CA ASN A 28 11.54 -36.47 1.13
C ASN A 28 10.90 -37.29 2.28
N SER A 29 9.70 -37.81 2.03
CA SER A 29 8.92 -38.60 3.00
C SER A 29 9.22 -40.10 2.98
N ASP A 30 10.16 -40.58 2.17
CA ASP A 30 10.51 -42.01 2.10
C ASP A 30 11.12 -42.51 3.40
N LYS A 31 10.78 -43.76 3.76
CA LYS A 31 11.25 -44.40 4.99
C LYS A 31 12.76 -44.65 4.97
N ASP A 32 13.33 -44.96 3.81
CA ASP A 32 14.78 -45.18 3.65
C ASP A 32 15.57 -43.88 3.78
N VAL A 33 14.99 -42.76 3.32
CA VAL A 33 15.58 -41.43 3.47
C VAL A 33 15.43 -40.92 4.90
N GLN A 34 14.41 -41.35 5.66
CA GLN A 34 14.27 -41.02 7.08
C GLN A 34 15.41 -41.61 7.94
N ALA A 35 15.91 -42.80 7.60
CA ALA A 35 17.07 -43.39 8.27
C ALA A 35 18.36 -42.57 8.03
N GLN A 36 18.53 -41.99 6.83
CA GLN A 36 19.61 -41.04 6.54
C GLN A 36 19.36 -39.65 7.14
N GLN A 37 18.10 -39.22 7.30
CA GLN A 37 17.75 -37.94 7.93
C GLN A 37 17.97 -37.97 9.46
N GLN A 38 17.76 -39.10 10.12
CA GLN A 38 17.97 -39.25 11.56
C GLN A 38 19.44 -39.14 11.98
N SER A 39 20.40 -39.34 11.07
CA SER A 39 21.82 -39.07 11.32
C SER A 39 22.24 -37.62 11.08
N LEU A 40 21.34 -36.78 10.55
CA LEU A 40 21.60 -35.38 10.20
C LEU A 40 20.80 -34.44 11.10
N ASN A 41 21.41 -34.07 12.23
CA ASN A 41 20.92 -32.98 13.05
C ASN A 41 21.37 -31.63 12.46
N PHE A 42 20.54 -31.04 11.61
CA PHE A 42 20.82 -29.76 10.91
C PHE A 42 21.01 -28.57 11.85
N ASP A 43 20.58 -28.69 13.11
CA ASP A 43 20.74 -27.67 14.14
C ASP A 43 22.04 -27.86 14.96
N GLN A 44 22.73 -29.00 14.85
CA GLN A 44 23.93 -29.31 15.65
C GLN A 44 25.21 -29.48 14.82
N ASN A 45 25.09 -29.78 13.52
CA ASN A 45 26.23 -30.08 12.67
C ASN A 45 26.33 -29.14 11.46
N ASP A 46 27.55 -28.67 11.17
CA ASP A 46 27.89 -27.96 9.95
C ASP A 46 27.45 -28.77 8.72
N THR A 47 26.51 -28.25 7.92
CA THR A 47 26.00 -28.96 6.74
C THR A 47 26.63 -28.40 5.46
N TRP A 48 27.59 -29.12 4.88
CA TRP A 48 28.27 -28.78 3.62
C TRP A 48 27.68 -29.55 2.43
N ARG A 49 26.38 -29.38 2.17
CA ARG A 49 25.65 -30.17 1.17
C ARG A 49 24.64 -29.36 0.37
N ILE A 50 24.24 -29.92 -0.77
CA ILE A 50 23.11 -29.45 -1.57
C ILE A 50 21.86 -30.20 -1.13
N LEU A 51 20.96 -29.50 -0.45
CA LEU A 51 19.69 -30.07 -0.01
C LEU A 51 18.64 -29.93 -1.11
N VAL A 52 18.05 -31.04 -1.54
CA VAL A 52 16.98 -31.05 -2.55
C VAL A 52 15.73 -31.66 -1.92
N GLY A 53 14.67 -30.89 -1.75
CA GLY A 53 13.49 -31.40 -1.07
C GLY A 53 12.18 -30.72 -1.44
N GLY A 54 11.10 -31.41 -1.10
CA GLY A 54 9.72 -30.98 -1.35
C GLY A 54 9.08 -30.29 -0.14
N ALA A 55 7.81 -30.60 0.13
CA ALA A 55 7.05 -29.97 1.21
C ALA A 55 7.66 -30.14 2.60
N LYS A 56 8.27 -31.30 2.86
CA LYS A 56 8.93 -31.63 4.14
C LYS A 56 10.11 -30.71 4.40
N LEU A 57 10.91 -30.38 3.38
CA LEU A 57 12.01 -29.44 3.50
C LEU A 57 11.48 -28.02 3.76
N SER A 58 10.44 -27.61 3.03
CA SER A 58 9.89 -26.24 3.14
C SER A 58 9.16 -25.90 4.45
N ARG A 59 8.93 -26.87 5.36
CA ARG A 59 8.20 -26.67 6.62
C ARG A 59 8.91 -27.37 7.78
N GLY A 60 9.33 -26.59 8.78
CA GLY A 60 9.75 -27.14 10.08
C GLY A 60 11.24 -27.46 10.24
N PHE A 61 12.09 -27.15 9.26
CA PHE A 61 13.54 -27.27 9.38
C PHE A 61 14.20 -25.89 9.29
N THR A 62 15.18 -25.66 10.15
CA THR A 62 16.16 -24.57 10.03
C THR A 62 17.46 -25.20 9.59
N VAL A 63 18.07 -24.70 8.52
CA VAL A 63 19.40 -25.16 8.08
C VAL A 63 20.39 -24.11 8.50
N GLU A 64 21.18 -24.40 9.52
CA GLU A 64 22.29 -23.55 9.93
C GLU A 64 23.31 -23.45 8.79
N GLY A 65 23.79 -22.23 8.51
CA GLY A 65 24.75 -21.99 7.43
C GLY A 65 24.17 -21.97 6.02
N LEU A 66 22.84 -21.95 5.84
CA LEU A 66 22.23 -21.81 4.52
C LEU A 66 22.58 -20.47 3.86
N THR A 67 23.33 -20.51 2.77
CA THR A 67 23.78 -19.31 2.03
C THR A 67 23.16 -19.19 0.64
N THR A 68 22.83 -20.29 -0.04
CA THR A 68 22.29 -20.23 -1.40
C THR A 68 21.00 -21.03 -1.51
N THR A 69 19.95 -20.38 -2.02
CA THR A 69 18.62 -20.97 -2.16
C THR A 69 18.13 -20.88 -3.60
N TYR A 70 17.71 -22.02 -4.16
CA TYR A 70 17.01 -22.11 -5.44
C TYR A 70 15.54 -22.45 -5.19
N PHE A 71 14.66 -21.52 -5.54
CA PHE A 71 13.24 -21.62 -5.25
C PHE A 71 12.40 -21.63 -6.54
N ARG A 72 11.74 -22.75 -6.81
CA ARG A 72 10.92 -22.95 -8.03
C ARG A 72 9.47 -23.32 -7.77
N ARG A 73 9.09 -23.54 -6.50
CA ARG A 73 7.78 -24.07 -6.15
C ARG A 73 6.78 -22.92 -5.97
N SER A 74 5.65 -23.01 -6.66
CA SER A 74 4.53 -22.08 -6.49
C SER A 74 3.47 -22.61 -5.53
N THR A 75 2.78 -21.69 -4.88
CA THR A 75 1.56 -21.92 -4.09
C THR A 75 0.62 -20.73 -4.33
N ASN A 76 -0.69 -20.95 -4.18
CA ASN A 76 -1.71 -19.91 -4.19
C ASN A 76 -2.00 -19.35 -2.79
N MET A 77 -1.19 -19.72 -1.78
CA MET A 77 -1.40 -19.32 -0.40
C MET A 77 -0.22 -18.47 0.10
N SER A 78 -0.52 -17.25 0.54
CA SER A 78 0.43 -16.29 1.12
C SER A 78 1.05 -16.85 2.40
N ASP A 79 0.26 -17.44 3.31
CA ASP A 79 0.76 -18.08 4.53
C ASP A 79 1.88 -19.09 4.26
N SER A 80 1.72 -19.85 3.18
CA SER A 80 2.64 -20.89 2.76
C SER A 80 3.88 -20.28 2.10
N LEU A 81 3.74 -19.19 1.33
CA LEU A 81 4.90 -18.44 0.85
C LEU A 81 5.70 -17.84 2.00
N THR A 82 5.06 -17.20 2.99
CA THR A 82 5.76 -16.66 4.16
C THR A 82 6.52 -17.73 4.92
N GLN A 83 5.91 -18.90 5.12
CA GLN A 83 6.61 -20.06 5.71
C GLN A 83 7.78 -20.52 4.85
N MET A 84 7.60 -20.59 3.52
CA MET A 84 8.64 -20.97 2.57
C MET A 84 9.78 -19.94 2.51
N GLY A 85 9.50 -18.64 2.70
CA GLY A 85 10.48 -17.56 2.69
C GLY A 85 11.51 -17.65 3.82
N ARG A 86 11.24 -18.44 4.87
CA ARG A 86 12.23 -18.77 5.91
C ARG A 86 13.48 -19.45 5.35
N TRP A 87 13.37 -20.09 4.18
CA TRP A 87 14.47 -20.75 3.47
C TRP A 87 15.36 -19.81 2.67
N PHE A 88 15.23 -18.49 2.80
CA PHE A 88 16.17 -17.57 2.17
C PHE A 88 17.51 -17.47 2.89
N GLY A 89 17.63 -18.08 4.08
CA GLY A 89 18.91 -18.17 4.80
C GLY A 89 19.42 -16.82 5.33
N PHE A 90 18.61 -15.76 5.25
CA PHE A 90 19.04 -14.44 5.65
C PHE A 90 19.30 -14.34 7.16
N ARG A 91 20.52 -13.95 7.51
CA ARG A 91 20.91 -13.48 8.85
C ARG A 91 21.54 -12.09 8.74
N ARG A 92 21.20 -11.19 9.68
CA ARG A 92 21.77 -9.84 9.73
C ARG A 92 23.30 -9.93 9.79
N GLY A 93 23.99 -9.20 8.90
CA GLY A 93 25.45 -9.21 8.80
C GLY A 93 26.04 -10.15 7.73
N TYR A 94 25.23 -10.97 7.06
CA TYR A 94 25.66 -11.96 6.06
C TYR A 94 25.05 -11.70 4.66
N LEU A 95 24.70 -10.43 4.36
CA LEU A 95 24.01 -10.05 3.12
C LEU A 95 24.80 -10.37 1.85
N ASP A 96 26.12 -10.27 1.93
CA ASP A 96 27.09 -10.54 0.87
C ASP A 96 27.22 -12.03 0.51
N LEU A 97 26.88 -12.91 1.45
CA LEU A 97 26.99 -14.36 1.29
C LEU A 97 25.70 -14.99 0.78
N VAL A 98 24.54 -14.38 1.06
CA VAL A 98 23.23 -14.94 0.71
C VAL A 98 22.90 -14.75 -0.77
N ARG A 99 22.55 -15.84 -1.46
CA ARG A 99 22.11 -15.85 -2.86
C ARG A 99 20.74 -16.49 -2.99
N LEU A 100 19.81 -15.79 -3.63
CA LEU A 100 18.44 -16.25 -3.81
C LEU A 100 18.07 -16.28 -5.29
N TYR A 101 17.76 -17.46 -5.80
CA TYR A 101 17.34 -17.70 -7.17
C TYR A 101 15.87 -18.10 -7.19
N ILE A 102 14.99 -17.16 -7.57
CA ILE A 102 13.55 -17.37 -7.60
C ILE A 102 13.07 -17.51 -9.04
N ALA A 103 12.24 -18.53 -9.32
CA ALA A 103 11.66 -18.72 -10.63
C ALA A 103 10.61 -17.64 -10.96
N ARG A 104 10.81 -16.93 -12.08
CA ARG A 104 9.86 -15.93 -12.60
C ARG A 104 8.77 -16.50 -13.51
N SER A 105 8.83 -17.80 -13.80
CA SER A 105 7.88 -18.51 -14.66
C SER A 105 7.56 -19.89 -14.08
N ALA A 106 7.14 -19.92 -12.82
CA ALA A 106 6.75 -21.16 -12.15
C ALA A 106 5.35 -21.61 -12.59
N LYS A 107 5.14 -22.92 -12.75
CA LYS A 107 3.84 -23.49 -13.09
C LYS A 107 3.01 -23.77 -11.84
N PHE A 108 1.81 -23.21 -11.78
CA PHE A 108 0.81 -23.50 -10.75
C PHE A 108 -0.52 -23.89 -11.40
N GLY A 109 -0.83 -25.18 -11.44
CA GLY A 109 -1.98 -25.69 -12.21
C GLY A 109 -1.83 -25.30 -13.70
N SER A 110 -2.85 -24.64 -14.25
CA SER A 110 -2.81 -24.09 -15.62
C SER A 110 -2.12 -22.73 -15.74
N ARG A 111 -1.74 -22.10 -14.62
CA ARG A 111 -1.18 -20.75 -14.58
C ARG A 111 0.35 -20.76 -14.58
N THR A 112 0.93 -19.68 -15.09
CA THR A 112 2.35 -19.36 -14.91
C THR A 112 2.41 -18.17 -13.97
N VAL A 113 3.22 -18.27 -12.91
CA VAL A 113 3.33 -17.23 -11.87
C VAL A 113 4.77 -16.75 -11.75
N ASP A 114 4.94 -15.45 -11.51
CA ASP A 114 6.22 -14.89 -11.09
C ASP A 114 6.32 -14.99 -9.57
N LEU A 115 7.21 -15.88 -9.09
CA LEU A 115 7.40 -16.06 -7.65
C LEU A 115 8.11 -14.88 -7.00
N TYR A 116 8.90 -14.11 -7.76
CA TYR A 116 9.56 -12.92 -7.23
C TYR A 116 8.52 -11.86 -6.85
N GLU A 117 7.59 -11.58 -7.76
CA GLU A 117 6.44 -10.70 -7.50
C GLU A 117 5.57 -11.23 -6.36
N ALA A 118 5.37 -12.55 -6.29
CA ALA A 118 4.60 -13.16 -5.21
C ALA A 118 5.26 -12.94 -3.83
N PHE A 119 6.57 -13.14 -3.69
CA PHE A 119 7.27 -12.87 -2.43
C PHE A 119 7.32 -11.38 -2.08
N GLU A 120 7.46 -10.50 -3.07
CA GLU A 120 7.36 -9.05 -2.87
C GLU A 120 5.98 -8.66 -2.33
N SER A 121 4.91 -9.15 -2.97
CA SER A 121 3.52 -8.95 -2.52
C SER A 121 3.32 -9.39 -1.07
N VAL A 122 3.82 -10.58 -0.72
CA VAL A 122 3.73 -11.12 0.65
C VAL A 122 4.45 -10.23 1.66
N ALA A 123 5.64 -9.72 1.31
CA ALA A 123 6.40 -8.83 2.18
C ALA A 123 5.66 -7.49 2.40
N ILE A 124 5.00 -6.96 1.37
CA ILE A 124 4.18 -5.76 1.49
C ILE A 124 2.94 -6.03 2.35
N ASP A 125 2.24 -7.14 2.13
CA ASP A 125 1.08 -7.57 2.92
C ASP A 125 1.45 -7.73 4.41
N GLU A 126 2.59 -8.36 4.70
CA GLU A 126 3.09 -8.55 6.06
C GLU A 126 3.46 -7.24 6.75
N ALA A 127 4.13 -6.33 6.03
CA ALA A 127 4.44 -5.00 6.55
C ALA A 127 3.18 -4.18 6.84
N GLY A 128 2.16 -4.28 5.98
CA GLY A 128 0.84 -3.69 6.19
C GLY A 128 0.16 -4.25 7.44
N PHE A 129 0.18 -5.57 7.62
CA PHE A 129 -0.37 -6.23 8.79
C PHE A 129 0.36 -5.82 10.09
N ARG A 130 1.69 -5.68 10.08
CA ARG A 130 2.43 -5.10 11.22
C ARG A 130 1.98 -3.68 11.55
N GLY A 131 1.65 -2.89 10.52
CA GLY A 131 1.06 -1.56 10.68
C GLY A 131 -0.26 -1.59 11.43
N GLU A 132 -1.14 -2.53 11.09
CA GLU A 132 -2.40 -2.76 11.81
C GLU A 132 -2.14 -3.13 13.27
N LEU A 133 -1.20 -4.04 13.53
CA LEU A 133 -0.88 -4.48 14.89
C LEU A 133 -0.34 -3.35 15.79
N LYS A 134 0.36 -2.36 15.23
CA LYS A 134 0.85 -1.20 15.99
C LYS A 134 -0.29 -0.39 16.62
N ARG A 135 -1.51 -0.47 16.09
CA ARG A 135 -2.65 0.29 16.64
C ARG A 135 -3.00 -0.17 18.06
N TYR A 136 -2.78 -1.45 18.37
CA TYR A 136 -3.00 -2.02 19.70
C TYR A 136 -1.91 -1.64 20.71
N SER A 137 -0.83 -0.95 20.30
CA SER A 137 0.18 -0.49 21.25
C SER A 137 -0.20 0.83 21.94
N VAL A 138 -1.23 1.52 21.45
CA VAL A 138 -1.73 2.76 22.06
C VAL A 138 -2.46 2.41 23.35
N ARG A 139 -2.14 3.11 24.44
CA ARG A 139 -2.79 2.95 25.75
C ARG A 139 -3.64 4.17 26.09
N ASP A 140 -4.75 3.92 26.76
CA ASP A 140 -5.58 4.91 27.43
C ASP A 140 -5.54 4.61 28.93
N GLY A 141 -4.76 5.40 29.67
CA GLY A 141 -4.37 5.07 31.05
C GLY A 141 -3.66 3.70 31.13
N ASP A 142 -4.20 2.81 31.96
CA ASP A 142 -3.67 1.46 32.19
C ASP A 142 -4.20 0.39 31.22
N GLN A 143 -5.13 0.73 30.33
CA GLN A 143 -5.74 -0.20 29.38
C GLN A 143 -5.29 0.07 27.95
N PRO A 144 -5.26 -0.95 27.07
CA PRO A 144 -5.09 -0.72 25.64
C PRO A 144 -6.27 0.10 25.11
N ALA A 145 -5.98 1.14 24.31
CA ALA A 145 -7.01 2.03 23.77
C ALA A 145 -7.99 1.32 22.81
N ILE A 146 -7.52 0.26 22.15
CA ILE A 146 -8.31 -0.65 21.33
C ILE A 146 -7.76 -2.07 21.45
N THR A 147 -8.62 -3.07 21.33
CA THR A 147 -8.25 -4.50 21.35
C THR A 147 -8.61 -5.20 20.02
N PRO A 148 -7.96 -6.33 19.70
CA PRO A 148 -8.28 -7.08 18.48
C PRO A 148 -9.70 -7.63 18.41
N ILE A 149 -10.39 -7.80 19.56
CA ILE A 149 -11.79 -8.26 19.58
C ILE A 149 -12.76 -7.13 19.24
N GLU A 150 -12.42 -5.89 19.58
CA GLU A 150 -13.20 -4.70 19.25
C GLU A 150 -12.97 -4.28 17.80
N ILE A 151 -11.72 -4.30 17.34
CA ILE A 151 -11.33 -3.96 15.97
C ILE A 151 -10.36 -5.04 15.47
N PRO A 152 -10.84 -6.05 14.72
CA PRO A 152 -9.99 -7.08 14.14
C PRO A 152 -8.94 -6.51 13.18
N PRO A 153 -7.72 -7.06 13.17
CA PRO A 153 -6.68 -6.58 12.27
C PRO A 153 -6.99 -7.03 10.85
N LEU A 154 -6.86 -6.10 9.91
CA LEU A 154 -7.13 -6.39 8.50
C LEU A 154 -5.92 -7.03 7.85
N VAL A 155 -6.16 -8.14 7.14
CA VAL A 155 -5.15 -8.78 6.29
C VAL A 155 -5.41 -8.35 4.86
N THR A 156 -4.51 -7.53 4.33
CA THR A 156 -4.53 -7.16 2.92
C THR A 156 -4.11 -8.34 2.05
N GLN A 157 -4.59 -8.31 0.81
CA GLN A 157 -4.15 -9.22 -0.23
C GLN A 157 -3.72 -8.37 -1.41
N HIS A 158 -2.43 -8.31 -1.76
CA HIS A 158 -1.91 -7.51 -2.88
C HIS A 158 -1.99 -8.21 -4.24
N LEU A 159 -1.91 -9.55 -4.31
CA LEU A 159 -2.13 -10.32 -5.54
C LEU A 159 -3.46 -11.09 -5.48
N PRO A 160 -4.43 -10.87 -6.38
CA PRO A 160 -5.77 -11.48 -6.31
C PRO A 160 -5.77 -13.02 -6.35
N TRP A 161 -4.75 -13.62 -6.96
CA TRP A 161 -4.63 -15.07 -7.07
C TRP A 161 -3.93 -15.72 -5.86
N LEU A 162 -3.26 -14.92 -5.03
CA LEU A 162 -2.50 -15.35 -3.87
C LEU A 162 -3.31 -15.07 -2.60
N LEU A 163 -4.03 -16.06 -2.13
CA LEU A 163 -4.94 -15.93 -0.99
C LEU A 163 -4.16 -15.87 0.33
N PRO A 164 -4.54 -15.02 1.30
CA PRO A 164 -3.91 -15.00 2.62
C PRO A 164 -3.84 -16.38 3.29
N THR A 165 -4.99 -17.06 3.38
CA THR A 165 -5.13 -18.41 3.93
C THR A 165 -6.33 -19.14 3.31
N ALA A 166 -6.68 -20.34 3.78
CA ALA A 166 -7.75 -21.15 3.21
C ALA A 166 -9.10 -20.42 3.25
N ALA A 167 -9.93 -20.56 2.23
CA ALA A 167 -11.20 -19.81 2.09
C ALA A 167 -12.13 -19.95 3.29
N ASN A 168 -12.20 -21.13 3.91
CA ASN A 168 -13.00 -21.37 5.12
C ASN A 168 -12.48 -20.66 6.39
N LYS A 169 -11.25 -20.12 6.34
CA LYS A 169 -10.65 -19.29 7.38
C LYS A 169 -10.61 -17.81 7.01
N MET A 170 -11.03 -17.48 5.79
CA MET A 170 -11.09 -16.12 5.29
C MET A 170 -12.53 -15.64 5.36
N PHE A 171 -12.79 -14.76 6.31
CA PHE A 171 -13.99 -13.94 6.28
C PHE A 171 -13.74 -12.82 5.27
N ASN A 172 -14.53 -12.77 4.21
CA ASN A 172 -14.41 -11.73 3.17
C ASN A 172 -14.89 -10.38 3.73
N ALA A 173 -14.06 -9.75 4.55
CA ALA A 173 -14.32 -8.43 5.09
C ALA A 173 -14.17 -7.39 3.98
N VAL A 174 -15.23 -6.64 3.73
CA VAL A 174 -15.23 -5.46 2.87
C VAL A 174 -15.31 -4.26 3.79
N LEU A 175 -14.35 -3.35 3.69
CA LEU A 175 -14.41 -2.07 4.38
C LEU A 175 -15.64 -1.30 3.92
N GLU A 176 -16.44 -0.86 4.88
CA GLU A 176 -17.65 -0.07 4.66
C GLU A 176 -17.41 1.39 5.06
N ARG A 177 -16.69 1.62 6.17
CA ARG A 177 -16.34 2.97 6.65
C ARG A 177 -14.91 3.02 7.17
N GLN A 178 -14.21 4.12 6.91
CA GLN A 178 -12.86 4.38 7.42
C GLN A 178 -12.62 5.88 7.67
N SER A 179 -12.24 6.26 8.88
CA SER A 179 -11.94 7.66 9.26
C SER A 179 -10.44 8.02 9.24
N GLU A 180 -9.58 7.11 8.78
CA GLU A 180 -8.14 7.33 8.76
C GLU A 180 -7.77 8.49 7.83
N GLN A 181 -6.92 9.38 8.34
CA GLN A 181 -6.51 10.61 7.69
C GLN A 181 -5.02 10.61 7.29
N PRO A 182 -4.64 11.39 6.27
CA PRO A 182 -5.54 12.08 5.35
C PRO A 182 -6.29 11.11 4.44
N PHE A 183 -7.47 11.52 3.97
CA PHE A 183 -8.11 10.83 2.86
C PHE A 183 -7.32 11.16 1.58
N ARG A 184 -6.38 10.26 1.26
CA ARG A 184 -5.46 10.36 0.12
C ARG A 184 -5.63 9.18 -0.83
N PRO A 185 -6.18 9.40 -2.04
CA PRO A 185 -6.19 8.39 -3.10
C PRO A 185 -4.79 8.19 -3.72
N TYR A 186 -4.48 6.96 -4.13
CA TYR A 186 -3.30 6.64 -4.94
C TYR A 186 -3.66 6.02 -6.31
N GLY A 187 -4.88 5.52 -6.45
CA GLY A 187 -5.40 4.79 -7.60
C GLY A 187 -6.06 5.63 -8.67
N TYR A 188 -5.38 6.65 -9.20
CA TYR A 188 -5.92 7.44 -10.31
C TYR A 188 -5.84 6.67 -11.64
N PRO A 189 -6.84 6.80 -12.54
CA PRO A 189 -6.83 6.10 -13.82
C PRO A 189 -5.71 6.61 -14.74
N ASN A 190 -5.26 5.81 -15.69
CA ASN A 190 -4.36 6.21 -16.80
C ASN A 190 -5.11 6.25 -18.14
N ARG A 191 -6.44 6.43 -18.12
CA ARG A 191 -7.26 6.56 -19.33
C ARG A 191 -7.64 8.03 -19.54
N LEU A 192 -7.39 8.57 -20.73
CA LEU A 192 -7.53 10.02 -20.98
C LEU A 192 -8.94 10.56 -20.74
N ASP A 193 -9.97 9.84 -21.17
CA ASP A 193 -11.37 10.24 -20.97
C ASP A 193 -11.78 10.20 -19.49
N HIS A 194 -11.26 9.24 -18.73
CA HIS A 194 -11.45 9.21 -17.27
C HIS A 194 -10.76 10.40 -16.58
N LEU A 195 -9.55 10.75 -17.02
CA LEU A 195 -8.84 11.93 -16.50
C LEU A 195 -9.57 13.23 -16.83
N GLN A 196 -10.08 13.36 -18.06
CA GLN A 196 -10.89 14.50 -18.47
C GLN A 196 -12.21 14.59 -17.68
N HIS A 197 -12.89 13.46 -17.47
CA HIS A 197 -14.08 13.36 -16.62
C HIS A 197 -13.78 13.80 -15.18
N ASN A 198 -12.71 13.29 -14.59
CA ASN A 198 -12.30 13.66 -13.23
C ASN A 198 -12.00 15.14 -13.07
N LEU A 199 -11.30 15.75 -14.04
CA LEU A 199 -11.10 17.19 -14.08
C LEU A 199 -12.44 17.94 -14.15
N GLY A 200 -13.37 17.45 -14.97
CA GLY A 200 -14.75 17.94 -15.06
C GLY A 200 -15.48 17.95 -13.71
N CYS A 201 -15.40 16.87 -12.93
CA CYS A 201 -16.01 16.76 -11.61
C CYS A 201 -15.50 17.83 -10.63
N TRP A 202 -14.26 18.29 -10.79
CA TRP A 202 -13.60 19.24 -9.89
C TRP A 202 -13.60 20.68 -10.40
N ARG A 203 -14.14 21.00 -11.58
CA ARG A 203 -14.06 22.36 -12.14
C ARG A 203 -14.63 23.43 -11.20
N LYS A 204 -15.84 23.20 -10.67
CA LYS A 204 -16.49 24.14 -9.75
C LYS A 204 -15.66 24.32 -8.46
N THR A 205 -15.17 23.22 -7.90
CA THR A 205 -14.31 23.18 -6.72
C THR A 205 -12.98 23.91 -6.97
N LEU A 206 -12.31 23.65 -8.10
CA LEU A 206 -11.08 24.34 -8.49
C LEU A 206 -11.26 25.85 -8.70
N ALA A 207 -12.42 26.26 -9.22
CA ALA A 207 -12.74 27.67 -9.45
C ALA A 207 -12.95 28.46 -8.14
N SER A 208 -13.36 27.79 -7.04
CA SER A 208 -13.52 28.47 -5.75
C SER A 208 -12.19 28.80 -5.08
N ALA A 209 -11.11 28.07 -5.40
CA ALA A 209 -9.75 28.40 -4.96
C ALA A 209 -9.13 29.47 -5.87
N ASN A 210 -9.35 30.74 -5.54
CA ASN A 210 -8.96 31.89 -6.36
C ASN A 210 -8.22 33.00 -5.60
N GLU A 211 -8.15 32.94 -4.27
CA GLU A 211 -7.44 33.92 -3.46
C GLU A 211 -5.99 33.47 -3.25
N LEU A 212 -5.02 34.30 -3.64
CA LEU A 212 -3.61 33.96 -3.49
C LEU A 212 -3.11 34.36 -2.10
N VAL A 213 -2.74 33.36 -1.29
CA VAL A 213 -2.09 33.54 0.01
C VAL A 213 -0.62 33.17 -0.09
N GLN A 214 0.25 33.99 0.50
CA GLN A 214 1.67 33.68 0.63
C GLN A 214 1.90 33.00 1.98
N MET A 215 2.42 31.78 1.95
CA MET A 215 2.67 30.97 3.13
C MET A 215 4.12 31.10 3.57
N ASP A 216 4.36 31.22 4.87
CA ASP A 216 5.67 31.06 5.50
C ASP A 216 5.62 29.89 6.50
N SER A 217 5.55 28.66 5.97
CA SER A 217 5.39 27.44 6.78
C SER A 217 6.70 26.68 6.90
N HIS A 218 7.21 26.50 8.13
CA HIS A 218 8.41 25.69 8.45
C HIS A 218 9.62 25.99 7.55
N LYS A 219 9.95 27.28 7.36
CA LYS A 219 11.06 27.76 6.52
C LYS A 219 10.89 27.54 5.01
N ASN A 220 9.69 27.17 4.56
CA ASN A 220 9.34 27.12 3.14
C ASN A 220 8.38 28.26 2.82
N LYS A 221 8.76 29.08 1.85
CA LYS A 221 7.90 30.14 1.31
C LYS A 221 7.30 29.68 0.00
N PHE A 222 5.98 29.75 -0.11
CA PHE A 222 5.28 29.40 -1.34
C PHE A 222 3.92 30.10 -1.40
N GLY A 223 3.44 30.38 -2.61
CA GLY A 223 2.07 30.84 -2.83
C GLY A 223 1.11 29.66 -2.83
N ALA A 224 -0.12 29.86 -2.35
CA ALA A 224 -1.21 28.91 -2.50
C ALA A 224 -2.49 29.65 -2.89
N LEU A 225 -3.25 29.10 -3.83
CA LEU A 225 -4.61 29.54 -4.09
C LEU A 225 -5.54 28.87 -3.08
N VAL A 226 -6.30 29.68 -2.36
CA VAL A 226 -7.23 29.23 -1.33
C VAL A 226 -8.66 29.63 -1.64
N GLY A 227 -9.59 28.90 -1.06
CA GLY A 227 -11.01 29.16 -1.19
C GLY A 227 -11.83 28.20 -0.34
N VAL A 228 -13.12 28.47 -0.17
CA VAL A 228 -14.02 27.61 0.60
C VAL A 228 -14.96 26.87 -0.35
N VAL A 229 -15.19 25.60 -0.08
CA VAL A 229 -16.19 24.78 -0.77
C VAL A 229 -17.07 24.09 0.26
N SER A 230 -18.36 23.94 -0.02
CA SER A 230 -19.24 23.20 0.89
C SER A 230 -18.85 21.72 0.95
N ALA A 231 -19.06 21.09 2.10
CA ALA A 231 -18.76 19.67 2.27
C ALA A 231 -19.59 18.80 1.30
N ALA A 232 -20.82 19.20 1.00
CA ALA A 232 -21.67 18.54 0.00
C ALA A 232 -21.06 18.57 -1.41
N GLU A 233 -20.59 19.73 -1.86
CA GLU A 233 -19.98 19.89 -3.18
C GLU A 233 -18.68 19.07 -3.30
N LEU A 234 -17.85 19.04 -2.25
CA LEU A 234 -16.63 18.24 -2.24
C LEU A 234 -16.93 16.74 -2.29
N VAL A 235 -17.83 16.25 -1.44
CA VAL A 235 -18.22 14.83 -1.39
C VAL A 235 -18.83 14.40 -2.72
N GLU A 236 -19.68 15.24 -3.32
CA GLU A 236 -20.25 15.00 -4.65
C GLU A 236 -19.16 14.92 -5.72
N ALA A 237 -18.22 15.87 -5.76
CA ALA A 237 -17.12 15.88 -6.72
C ALA A 237 -16.28 14.60 -6.62
N ILE A 238 -15.90 14.17 -5.41
CA ILE A 238 -15.12 12.94 -5.17
C ILE A 238 -15.92 11.69 -5.57
N SER A 239 -17.21 11.63 -5.21
CA SER A 239 -18.07 10.47 -5.51
C SER A 239 -18.24 10.19 -7.01
N LYS A 240 -18.18 11.24 -7.84
CA LYS A 240 -18.33 11.15 -9.29
C LYS A 240 -17.02 10.84 -10.02
N MET A 241 -15.87 10.92 -9.33
CA MET A 241 -14.58 10.60 -9.93
C MET A 241 -14.46 9.11 -10.27
N LYS A 242 -13.67 8.83 -11.31
CA LYS A 242 -13.21 7.50 -11.68
C LYS A 242 -11.85 7.23 -11.01
N PHE A 243 -11.73 6.06 -10.41
CA PHE A 243 -10.51 5.52 -9.85
C PHE A 243 -10.27 4.12 -10.42
N LEU A 244 -9.08 3.57 -10.22
CA LEU A 244 -8.82 2.16 -10.48
C LEU A 244 -9.77 1.34 -9.59
N ALA A 245 -10.52 0.40 -10.19
CA ALA A 245 -11.64 -0.28 -9.53
C ALA A 245 -11.28 -0.89 -8.17
N ARG A 246 -10.13 -1.55 -8.10
CA ARG A 246 -9.63 -2.15 -6.86
C ARG A 246 -9.36 -1.11 -5.76
N GLU A 247 -8.77 0.01 -6.12
CA GLU A 247 -8.47 1.09 -5.18
C GLU A 247 -9.74 1.78 -4.73
N TYR A 248 -10.73 1.90 -5.63
CA TYR A 248 -12.04 2.46 -5.28
C TYR A 248 -12.68 1.68 -4.13
N ASP A 249 -12.84 0.37 -4.30
CA ASP A 249 -13.49 -0.47 -3.29
C ASP A 249 -12.67 -0.55 -2.00
N ALA A 250 -11.35 -0.68 -2.11
CA ALA A 250 -10.48 -0.92 -0.94
C ALA A 250 -10.21 0.36 -0.13
N THR A 251 -10.20 1.54 -0.75
CA THR A 251 -9.66 2.76 -0.13
C THR A 251 -10.54 4.00 -0.27
N ILE A 252 -11.30 4.14 -1.36
CA ILE A 252 -12.06 5.36 -1.67
C ILE A 252 -13.46 5.27 -1.11
N SER A 253 -14.20 4.20 -1.46
CA SER A 253 -15.59 4.00 -1.02
C SER A 253 -15.75 4.06 0.51
N PRO A 254 -14.89 3.40 1.32
CA PRO A 254 -15.06 3.41 2.78
C PRO A 254 -14.81 4.79 3.39
N ARG A 255 -13.85 5.55 2.85
CA ARG A 255 -13.58 6.91 3.33
C ARG A 255 -14.66 7.88 2.87
N LEU A 256 -15.12 7.75 1.63
CA LEU A 256 -16.22 8.55 1.10
C LEU A 256 -17.51 8.34 1.91
N ALA A 257 -17.82 7.09 2.30
CA ALA A 257 -18.94 6.78 3.18
C ALA A 257 -18.82 7.46 4.56
N PHE A 258 -17.61 7.48 5.14
CA PHE A 258 -17.36 8.20 6.39
C PHE A 258 -17.58 9.71 6.25
N TYR A 259 -17.06 10.34 5.18
CA TYR A 259 -17.28 11.77 4.94
C TYR A 259 -18.76 12.11 4.66
N ALA A 260 -19.47 11.24 3.95
CA ALA A 260 -20.91 11.39 3.70
C ALA A 260 -21.73 11.31 5.01
N ASP A 261 -21.36 10.44 5.95
CA ASP A 261 -21.99 10.34 7.28
C ASP A 261 -21.71 11.60 8.12
N MET A 262 -20.48 12.11 8.10
CA MET A 262 -20.12 13.37 8.78
C MET A 262 -20.92 14.56 8.24
N LEU A 263 -21.12 14.62 6.92
CA LEU A 263 -21.98 15.61 6.27
C LEU A 263 -23.44 15.44 6.69
N ALA A 264 -23.98 14.23 6.66
CA ALA A 264 -25.37 13.94 7.03
C ALA A 264 -25.67 14.30 8.50
N LYS A 265 -24.69 14.14 9.39
CA LYS A 265 -24.77 14.54 10.81
C LYS A 265 -24.57 16.03 11.05
N GLY A 266 -24.24 16.82 10.01
CA GLY A 266 -23.92 18.25 10.16
C GLY A 266 -22.64 18.51 10.98
N ALA A 267 -21.76 17.51 11.07
CA ALA A 267 -20.50 17.59 11.79
C ALA A 267 -19.42 18.35 11.00
N VAL A 268 -19.51 18.31 9.66
CA VAL A 268 -18.63 19.05 8.74
C VAL A 268 -19.50 19.88 7.80
N GLU A 269 -19.21 21.16 7.70
CA GLU A 269 -20.01 22.10 6.90
C GLU A 269 -19.32 22.44 5.57
N ASP A 270 -18.02 22.65 5.61
CA ASP A 270 -17.22 23.08 4.47
C ASP A 270 -15.74 22.68 4.60
N PHE A 271 -14.99 22.95 3.54
CA PHE A 271 -13.56 22.70 3.47
C PHE A 271 -12.84 23.92 2.92
N LEU A 272 -11.71 24.25 3.54
CA LEU A 272 -10.70 25.09 2.93
C LEU A 272 -10.02 24.29 1.80
N LEU A 273 -10.19 24.71 0.57
CA LEU A 273 -9.36 24.27 -0.53
C LEU A 273 -8.03 25.00 -0.49
N PHE A 274 -6.95 24.25 -0.59
CA PHE A 274 -5.59 24.78 -0.58
C PHE A 274 -4.82 24.17 -1.74
N ALA A 275 -4.56 24.98 -2.76
CA ALA A 275 -3.89 24.59 -4.00
C ALA A 275 -2.53 25.30 -4.13
N PRO A 276 -1.43 24.66 -3.70
CA PRO A 276 -0.09 25.25 -3.78
C PRO A 276 0.28 25.64 -5.22
N GLN A 277 0.78 26.86 -5.37
CA GLN A 277 1.35 27.37 -6.61
C GLN A 277 2.86 27.15 -6.57
N VAL A 278 3.27 25.92 -6.87
CA VAL A 278 4.68 25.56 -6.97
C VAL A 278 5.36 26.38 -8.06
N ASP A 279 6.58 26.81 -7.78
CA ASP A 279 7.45 27.41 -8.78
C ASP A 279 7.90 26.32 -9.75
N SER A 280 7.10 26.10 -10.79
CA SER A 280 7.35 25.10 -11.81
C SER A 280 7.02 25.68 -13.18
N ASP A 281 7.85 25.36 -14.17
CA ASP A 281 7.63 25.74 -15.57
C ASP A 281 6.34 25.16 -16.16
N LEU A 282 5.70 24.21 -15.47
CA LEU A 282 4.51 23.52 -15.95
C LEU A 282 3.26 24.12 -15.33
N ARG A 283 2.50 24.84 -16.16
CA ARG A 283 1.20 25.43 -15.82
C ARG A 283 0.16 24.95 -16.82
N ALA A 284 -1.09 24.90 -16.39
CA ALA A 284 -2.22 24.57 -17.25
C ALA A 284 -3.32 25.60 -17.08
N ASP A 285 -3.78 26.15 -18.19
CA ASP A 285 -5.02 26.93 -18.24
C ASP A 285 -6.21 25.98 -18.30
N ILE A 286 -7.03 26.01 -17.26
CA ILE A 286 -8.20 25.14 -17.11
C ILE A 286 -9.44 25.95 -17.44
N ALA A 287 -10.22 25.47 -18.41
CA ALA A 287 -11.42 26.13 -18.86
C ALA A 287 -12.41 26.36 -17.70
N GLY A 288 -12.80 27.62 -17.50
CA GLY A 288 -13.70 28.06 -16.43
C GLY A 288 -13.06 28.20 -15.04
N VAL A 289 -11.75 28.00 -14.92
CA VAL A 289 -11.00 28.04 -13.65
C VAL A 289 -9.81 29.01 -13.74
N GLY A 290 -9.16 29.06 -14.90
CA GLY A 290 -7.95 29.84 -15.15
C GLY A 290 -6.67 29.03 -14.90
N GLU A 291 -5.55 29.73 -14.92
CA GLU A 291 -4.23 29.12 -14.83
C GLU A 291 -3.95 28.50 -13.45
N ARG A 292 -3.38 27.30 -13.44
CA ARG A 292 -2.95 26.58 -12.22
C ARG A 292 -1.58 25.94 -12.41
N SER A 293 -0.82 25.86 -11.33
CA SER A 293 0.45 25.13 -11.27
C SER A 293 0.24 23.62 -11.40
N VAL A 294 1.14 22.93 -12.12
CA VAL A 294 1.06 21.48 -12.36
C VAL A 294 2.36 20.79 -11.98
N VAL A 295 2.28 19.77 -11.13
CA VAL A 295 3.46 18.98 -10.73
C VAL A 295 3.72 17.82 -11.68
N LYS A 296 5.00 17.52 -11.91
CA LYS A 296 5.41 16.29 -12.60
C LYS A 296 5.43 15.13 -11.59
N ARG A 297 4.64 14.08 -11.84
CA ARG A 297 4.59 12.88 -10.99
C ARG A 297 4.43 11.63 -11.83
N SER A 298 5.18 10.58 -11.49
CA SER A 298 5.07 9.27 -12.13
C SER A 298 4.46 8.25 -11.18
N ARG A 299 3.80 7.25 -11.76
CA ARG A 299 3.42 6.02 -11.04
C ARG A 299 4.67 5.28 -10.56
N ARG A 300 4.54 4.53 -9.47
CA ARG A 300 5.67 3.77 -8.92
C ARG A 300 5.76 2.39 -9.59
N ALA A 301 6.94 2.04 -10.08
CA ALA A 301 7.23 0.69 -10.55
C ALA A 301 6.94 -0.33 -9.43
N GLY A 302 6.39 -1.50 -9.78
CA GLY A 302 6.03 -2.55 -8.83
C GLY A 302 4.77 -2.29 -8.00
N ARG A 303 4.04 -1.18 -8.22
CA ARG A 303 2.78 -0.88 -7.50
C ARG A 303 1.55 -0.98 -8.38
N ASN A 304 1.49 -1.87 -9.37
CA ASN A 304 0.28 -2.11 -10.18
C ASN A 304 -0.39 -0.83 -10.73
N GLY A 305 0.42 0.11 -11.22
CA GLY A 305 -0.07 1.38 -11.77
C GLY A 305 -0.45 2.45 -10.75
N LEU A 306 -0.17 2.26 -9.46
CA LEU A 306 -0.46 3.26 -8.41
C LEU A 306 0.59 4.37 -8.35
N PHE A 307 0.13 5.56 -7.96
CA PHE A 307 1.02 6.66 -7.60
C PHE A 307 1.66 6.46 -6.21
N GLY A 308 2.76 7.18 -5.98
CA GLY A 308 3.17 7.54 -4.62
C GLY A 308 2.35 8.73 -4.11
N ALA A 309 2.82 9.40 -3.06
CA ALA A 309 2.29 10.72 -2.71
C ALA A 309 2.53 11.69 -3.88
N ILE A 310 1.45 12.28 -4.39
CA ILE A 310 1.51 13.30 -5.46
C ILE A 310 1.85 14.66 -4.85
N ASP A 311 1.33 14.94 -3.67
CA ASP A 311 1.63 16.15 -2.92
C ASP A 311 3.09 16.21 -2.45
N ASP A 312 3.59 17.44 -2.29
CA ASP A 312 4.88 17.72 -1.67
C ASP A 312 4.76 17.73 -0.14
N TRP A 313 5.74 17.11 0.53
CA TRP A 313 5.78 17.02 1.99
C TRP A 313 5.86 18.40 2.64
N LYS A 314 6.43 19.41 1.96
CA LYS A 314 6.57 20.79 2.46
C LYS A 314 5.25 21.51 2.69
N HIS A 315 4.19 21.09 2.01
CA HIS A 315 2.90 21.78 2.06
C HIS A 315 1.92 21.11 3.05
N ARG A 316 2.25 19.92 3.57
CA ARG A 316 1.41 19.21 4.54
C ARG A 316 1.32 19.92 5.89
N PRO A 317 2.42 20.44 6.47
CA PRO A 317 2.37 21.01 7.81
C PRO A 317 1.35 22.15 7.93
N ALA A 318 1.26 23.02 6.93
CA ALA A 318 0.28 24.12 6.92
C ALA A 318 -1.17 23.64 7.08
N LEU A 319 -1.53 22.49 6.48
CA LEU A 319 -2.88 21.94 6.57
C LEU A 319 -3.09 21.07 7.80
N GLU A 320 -2.06 20.36 8.23
CA GLU A 320 -2.06 19.61 9.50
C GLU A 320 -2.23 20.56 10.69
N GLU A 321 -1.56 21.72 10.67
CA GLU A 321 -1.72 22.81 11.65
C GLU A 321 -3.09 23.48 11.53
N PHE A 322 -3.57 23.74 10.30
CA PHE A 322 -4.89 24.35 10.08
C PHE A 322 -6.04 23.55 10.69
N VAL A 323 -5.99 22.21 10.59
CA VAL A 323 -7.00 21.32 11.20
C VAL A 323 -6.67 20.97 12.66
N SER A 324 -5.61 21.54 13.21
CA SER A 324 -5.26 21.43 14.63
C SER A 324 -5.85 22.60 15.43
N ALA A 325 -5.47 22.74 16.70
CA ALA A 325 -5.93 23.83 17.55
C ALA A 325 -5.31 25.19 17.18
N GLU A 326 -4.19 25.21 16.45
CA GLU A 326 -3.42 26.43 16.15
C GLU A 326 -3.18 26.55 14.63
N PRO A 327 -4.12 27.15 13.88
CA PRO A 327 -3.96 27.34 12.44
C PRO A 327 -2.83 28.34 12.14
N PRO A 328 -2.14 28.20 10.99
CA PRO A 328 -1.17 29.20 10.55
C PRO A 328 -1.78 30.60 10.50
N ALA A 329 -1.01 31.63 10.85
CA ALA A 329 -1.49 33.01 10.91
C ALA A 329 -2.13 33.44 9.58
N GLU A 330 -1.54 33.01 8.47
CA GLU A 330 -1.97 33.31 7.09
C GLU A 330 -3.28 32.61 6.72
N LEU A 331 -3.67 31.54 7.42
CA LEU A 331 -4.91 30.80 7.19
C LEU A 331 -5.94 30.99 8.31
N SER A 332 -5.60 31.72 9.36
CA SER A 332 -6.43 31.91 10.56
C SER A 332 -7.83 32.46 10.25
N ALA A 333 -7.96 33.35 9.26
CA ALA A 333 -9.24 33.92 8.82
C ALA A 333 -10.20 32.87 8.23
N TRP A 334 -9.68 31.74 7.76
CA TRP A 334 -10.48 30.64 7.24
C TRP A 334 -10.73 29.55 8.27
N ALA A 335 -10.17 29.61 9.48
CA ALA A 335 -10.35 28.56 10.47
C ALA A 335 -11.82 28.50 10.96
N GLY A 336 -12.31 27.30 11.25
CA GLY A 336 -13.67 27.10 11.75
C GLY A 336 -13.83 25.75 12.43
N PRO A 337 -14.71 25.63 13.45
CA PRO A 337 -14.84 24.42 14.26
C PRO A 337 -15.39 23.22 13.49
N LYS A 338 -16.04 23.44 12.34
CA LYS A 338 -16.61 22.39 11.47
C LYS A 338 -16.01 22.37 10.08
N ARG A 339 -14.87 23.05 9.89
CA ARG A 339 -14.22 23.20 8.60
C ARG A 339 -13.07 22.22 8.45
N GLY A 340 -13.13 21.39 7.42
CA GLY A 340 -12.00 20.58 7.00
C GLY A 340 -11.01 21.36 6.14
N ALA A 341 -9.96 20.70 5.70
CA ALA A 341 -9.05 21.23 4.67
C ALA A 341 -8.77 20.20 3.58
N VAL A 342 -8.55 20.67 2.36
CA VAL A 342 -8.19 19.84 1.21
C VAL A 342 -6.93 20.39 0.59
N LEU A 343 -5.88 19.58 0.59
CA LEU A 343 -4.67 19.83 -0.18
C LEU A 343 -4.89 19.36 -1.61
N LEU A 344 -4.87 20.27 -2.58
CA LEU A 344 -5.20 19.99 -3.98
C LEU A 344 -3.99 20.17 -4.89
N TYR A 345 -3.75 19.19 -5.76
CA TYR A 345 -2.70 19.22 -6.77
C TYR A 345 -3.24 18.84 -8.14
N LEU A 346 -2.72 19.49 -9.16
CA LEU A 346 -2.79 19.02 -10.53
C LEU A 346 -1.46 18.37 -10.86
N ALA A 347 -1.50 17.13 -11.33
CA ALA A 347 -0.31 16.40 -11.72
C ALA A 347 -0.37 15.99 -13.18
N ARG A 348 0.81 15.89 -13.80
CA ARG A 348 0.98 15.32 -15.14
C ARG A 348 2.13 14.31 -15.11
N GLU A 349 1.90 13.17 -15.73
CA GLU A 349 2.94 12.16 -15.93
C GLU A 349 3.91 12.65 -17.02
N PRO A 350 5.24 12.66 -16.81
CA PRO A 350 6.20 13.10 -17.82
C PRO A 350 6.22 12.20 -19.07
N GLN A 351 6.02 10.90 -18.87
CA GLN A 351 6.00 9.87 -19.92
C GLN A 351 4.81 8.92 -19.64
N PRO A 352 3.57 9.36 -19.93
CA PRO A 352 2.40 8.56 -19.65
C PRO A 352 2.25 7.42 -20.67
N GLU A 353 1.93 6.23 -20.17
CA GLU A 353 1.39 5.13 -20.98
C GLU A 353 -0.13 5.07 -20.76
N TYR A 354 -0.87 5.73 -21.64
CA TYR A 354 -2.32 5.80 -21.54
C TYR A 354 -2.98 4.50 -22.01
N GLU A 355 -3.97 4.04 -21.27
CA GLU A 355 -4.88 2.98 -21.72
C GLU A 355 -5.69 3.45 -22.94
N LYS A 356 -5.98 2.51 -23.84
CA LYS A 356 -6.85 2.79 -25.00
C LYS A 356 -8.24 3.19 -24.53
N SER A 357 -8.81 4.17 -25.22
CA SER A 357 -10.17 4.65 -25.02
C SER A 357 -10.84 4.82 -26.37
N ASP A 358 -12.13 4.47 -26.43
CA ASP A 358 -12.95 4.71 -27.61
C ASP A 358 -13.31 6.20 -27.75
N THR A 359 -13.22 6.95 -26.66
CA THR A 359 -13.44 8.40 -26.62
C THR A 359 -12.14 9.14 -26.92
N LYS A 360 -12.14 9.93 -28.00
CA LYS A 360 -11.02 10.82 -28.32
C LYS A 360 -11.03 12.04 -27.41
N VAL A 361 -9.92 12.25 -26.70
CA VAL A 361 -9.67 13.47 -25.92
C VAL A 361 -8.78 14.40 -26.73
N ALA A 362 -9.22 15.65 -26.90
CA ALA A 362 -8.48 16.66 -27.65
C ALA A 362 -7.12 16.96 -26.99
N ASP A 363 -6.15 17.32 -27.83
CA ASP A 363 -4.90 17.91 -27.35
C ASP A 363 -5.15 19.31 -26.77
N GLY A 364 -4.43 19.64 -25.70
CA GLY A 364 -4.58 20.92 -25.02
C GLY A 364 -3.95 20.94 -23.63
N PRO A 365 -4.00 22.10 -22.94
CA PRO A 365 -3.38 22.29 -21.63
C PRO A 365 -3.97 21.37 -20.54
N GLU A 366 -5.18 20.87 -20.72
CA GLU A 366 -5.86 19.98 -19.77
C GLU A 366 -5.56 18.49 -20.00
N LYS A 367 -4.96 18.12 -21.14
CA LYS A 367 -4.78 16.72 -21.52
C LYS A 367 -3.92 16.00 -20.49
N GLY A 368 -4.43 14.87 -19.99
CA GLY A 368 -3.72 14.00 -19.06
C GLY A 368 -3.49 14.59 -17.66
N LEU A 369 -4.24 15.63 -17.27
CA LEU A 369 -4.17 16.14 -15.90
C LEU A 369 -4.83 15.16 -14.92
N VAL A 370 -4.10 14.87 -13.85
CA VAL A 370 -4.60 14.13 -12.68
C VAL A 370 -4.96 15.13 -11.61
N VAL A 371 -6.22 15.16 -11.19
CA VAL A 371 -6.66 15.95 -10.02
C VAL A 371 -6.45 15.11 -8.76
N ALA A 372 -5.41 15.44 -8.01
CA ALA A 372 -5.03 14.74 -6.79
C ALA A 372 -5.38 15.56 -5.55
N PHE A 373 -5.87 14.90 -4.50
CA PHE A 373 -6.30 15.58 -3.29
C PHE A 373 -5.92 14.80 -2.03
N ASN A 374 -5.73 15.53 -0.93
CA ASN A 374 -5.70 14.99 0.42
C ASN A 374 -6.73 15.75 1.27
N ALA A 375 -7.76 15.08 1.77
CA ALA A 375 -8.72 15.71 2.67
C ALA A 375 -8.41 15.43 4.14
N TYR A 376 -8.56 16.47 4.94
CA TYR A 376 -8.32 16.52 6.37
C TYR A 376 -9.55 17.04 7.10
N LEU A 377 -9.85 16.48 8.28
CA LEU A 377 -10.84 16.99 9.22
C LEU A 377 -10.16 17.35 10.53
N PRO A 378 -10.67 18.38 11.25
CA PRO A 378 -10.23 18.70 12.60
C PRO A 378 -10.23 17.50 13.53
N ALA A 379 -9.22 17.44 14.41
CA ALA A 379 -9.02 16.32 15.31
C ALA A 379 -10.22 16.07 16.23
N HIS A 380 -10.93 17.11 16.67
CA HIS A 380 -12.13 16.99 17.52
C HIS A 380 -13.37 16.49 16.76
N LEU A 381 -13.36 16.51 15.42
CA LEU A 381 -14.41 15.89 14.59
C LEU A 381 -14.10 14.42 14.31
N LEU A 382 -12.88 13.96 14.59
CA LEU A 382 -12.51 12.56 14.46
C LEU A 382 -12.97 11.75 15.69
N PRO A 383 -13.49 10.54 15.48
CA PRO A 383 -13.71 9.58 16.56
C PRO A 383 -12.38 9.28 17.28
N PRO A 384 -12.34 9.27 18.63
CA PRO A 384 -11.10 9.06 19.40
C PRO A 384 -10.35 7.77 19.06
N THR A 385 -11.09 6.69 18.77
CA THR A 385 -10.56 5.36 18.45
C THR A 385 -10.38 5.14 16.93
N GLY A 386 -10.76 6.14 16.12
CA GLY A 386 -10.94 5.99 14.67
C GLY A 386 -12.12 5.08 14.33
N VAL A 387 -12.86 5.39 13.28
CA VAL A 387 -13.90 4.51 12.75
C VAL A 387 -13.30 3.63 11.67
N ARG A 388 -13.40 2.31 11.86
CA ARG A 388 -13.31 1.33 10.79
C ARG A 388 -14.45 0.34 10.94
N GLN A 389 -15.37 0.35 9.99
CA GLN A 389 -16.44 -0.64 9.90
C GLN A 389 -16.20 -1.50 8.67
N PHE A 390 -16.41 -2.80 8.82
CA PHE A 390 -16.38 -3.76 7.73
C PHE A 390 -17.66 -4.59 7.79
N ARG A 391 -18.10 -5.05 6.62
CA ARG A 391 -19.10 -6.12 6.50
C ARG A 391 -18.41 -7.39 6.03
N VAL A 392 -18.89 -8.56 6.45
CA VAL A 392 -18.44 -9.83 5.86
C VAL A 392 -19.37 -10.14 4.69
N ARG A 393 -18.82 -10.45 3.51
CA ARG A 393 -19.64 -10.97 2.40
C ARG A 393 -20.21 -12.32 2.80
N ASP A 394 -21.46 -12.35 3.23
CA ASP A 394 -22.27 -13.55 3.29
C ASP A 394 -22.95 -13.79 1.92
N PRO A 395 -22.70 -14.92 1.24
CA PRO A 395 -23.39 -15.27 0.01
C PRO A 395 -24.92 -15.33 0.14
N GLN A 396 -25.45 -15.55 1.34
CA GLN A 396 -26.89 -15.62 1.63
C GLN A 396 -27.48 -14.27 2.06
N SER A 397 -26.67 -13.40 2.67
CA SER A 397 -27.09 -12.06 3.14
C SER A 397 -26.03 -10.99 2.82
N PRO A 398 -25.89 -10.57 1.54
CA PRO A 398 -24.82 -9.67 1.10
C PRO A 398 -24.81 -8.29 1.78
N ASP A 399 -25.92 -7.88 2.40
CA ASP A 399 -26.08 -6.59 3.08
C ASP A 399 -26.06 -6.68 4.61
N SER A 400 -25.81 -7.86 5.20
CA SER A 400 -25.68 -8.00 6.66
C SER A 400 -24.24 -7.68 7.12
N ALA A 401 -24.11 -6.75 8.07
CA ALA A 401 -22.82 -6.45 8.71
C ALA A 401 -22.45 -7.44 9.83
N THR A 402 -23.36 -8.33 10.22
CA THR A 402 -23.22 -9.19 11.40
C THR A 402 -23.47 -10.64 11.02
N ILE A 403 -22.45 -11.48 11.15
CA ILE A 403 -22.63 -12.93 11.22
C ILE A 403 -22.87 -13.23 12.70
N ALA A 404 -24.07 -13.71 13.04
CA ALA A 404 -24.31 -14.23 14.38
C ALA A 404 -23.34 -15.40 14.61
N ALA A 405 -22.61 -15.38 15.71
CA ALA A 405 -21.84 -16.54 16.13
C ALA A 405 -22.82 -17.56 16.70
N ASP A 406 -22.91 -18.72 16.06
CA ASP A 406 -23.63 -19.89 16.58
C ASP A 406 -22.93 -20.49 17.80
#